data_AF-A0A351WJM0-F1
#
_entry.id   AF-A0A351WJM0-F1
#
_cell.length_a   1.000
_cell.length_b   1.000
_cell.length_c   1.000
_cell.angle_alpha   90.00
_cell.angle_beta   90.00
_cell.angle_gamma   90.00
#
_symmetry.space_group_name_H-M   'P 1'
#
loop_
_entity.id
_entity.type
_entity.pdbx_description
1 polymer ?
#
loop_
_entity_poly.entity_id
_entity_poly.type
_entity_poly.pdbx_seq_one_letter_code
_entity_poly.pdbx_strand_id
1 'polypeptide(L)'
;MVINRNGHGKAYKDWLFARAHGDRAHEALESGTVLLVRDVVRDYLRREHSPVFMISLNDAATPNANGLTIEDLLPCDSDPSAEASMRELEQLAERHAQRWAGELGHRERVALLAREMGLSLAHPEVERTAGCRKSVLNDAHRKLCERVATDLKKKHENEDRQALQILTIRALEALSTLIAGQARLDPAYQTLRAVVEER
;
A
#
# COMPACT_ATOMS: atom_id res chain seq x y z
N MET A 1 8.45 -27.49 12.80
CA MET A 1 7.96 -26.25 13.45
C MET A 1 8.45 -25.06 12.63
N VAL A 2 7.63 -24.54 11.72
CA VAL A 2 7.97 -23.35 10.92
C VAL A 2 7.45 -22.14 11.68
N ILE A 3 8.36 -21.40 12.32
CA ILE A 3 8.04 -20.08 12.88
C ILE A 3 7.83 -19.16 11.68
N ASN A 4 6.60 -18.75 11.44
CA ASN A 4 6.27 -17.79 10.39
C ASN A 4 7.05 -16.50 10.67
N ARG A 5 8.06 -16.19 9.84
CA ARG A 5 8.94 -15.02 10.00
C ARG A 5 8.21 -13.77 9.51
N ASN A 6 7.14 -13.38 10.21
CA ASN A 6 6.55 -12.07 10.01
C ASN A 6 7.48 -11.04 10.66
N GLY A 7 7.86 -9.99 9.93
CA GLY A 7 8.77 -8.92 10.40
C GLY A 7 8.34 -8.23 11.70
N HIS A 8 7.10 -8.46 12.15
CA HIS A 8 6.58 -8.04 13.45
C HIS A 8 7.40 -8.54 14.65
N GLY A 9 8.00 -9.74 14.57
CA GLY A 9 8.83 -10.26 15.66
C GLY A 9 10.10 -9.43 15.91
N LYS A 10 10.65 -8.81 14.84
CA LYS A 10 11.80 -7.91 14.95
C LYS A 10 11.40 -6.59 15.61
N ALA A 11 10.29 -6.00 15.16
CA ALA A 11 9.77 -4.75 15.72
C ALA A 11 9.42 -4.87 17.21
N TYR A 12 8.80 -5.99 17.63
CA TYR A 12 8.47 -6.23 19.03
C TYR A 12 9.72 -6.43 19.90
N LYS A 13 10.70 -7.19 19.40
CA LYS A 13 11.99 -7.36 20.08
C LYS A 13 12.69 -6.01 20.24
N ASP A 14 12.77 -5.22 19.18
CA ASP A 14 13.41 -3.90 19.18
C ASP A 14 12.69 -2.95 20.17
N TRP A 15 11.36 -2.99 20.22
CA TRP A 15 10.55 -2.25 21.20
C TRP A 15 10.79 -2.70 22.64
N LEU A 16 10.90 -4.02 22.88
CA LEU A 16 11.14 -4.59 24.21
C LEU A 16 12.52 -4.16 24.76
N PHE A 17 13.55 -4.21 23.91
CA PHE A 17 14.90 -3.79 24.27
C PHE A 17 15.02 -2.27 24.43
N ALA A 18 14.27 -1.48 23.66
CA ALA A 18 14.22 -0.02 23.83
C ALA A 18 13.61 0.43 25.18
N ARG A 19 12.81 -0.41 25.84
CA ARG A 19 12.25 -0.14 27.19
C ARG A 19 13.07 -0.72 28.33
N ALA A 20 13.98 -1.65 28.05
CA ALA A 20 14.81 -2.30 29.04
C ALA A 20 16.06 -1.45 29.32
N HIS A 21 15.90 -0.32 30.02
CA HIS A 21 17.00 0.55 30.46
C HIS A 21 16.95 0.79 31.97
N GLY A 22 18.13 0.77 32.62
CA GLY A 22 18.29 1.00 34.06
C GLY A 22 18.03 -0.24 34.94
N ASP A 23 17.96 -0.03 36.26
CA ASP A 23 17.91 -1.10 37.28
C ASP A 23 16.65 -2.00 37.22
N ARG A 24 15.64 -1.64 36.43
CA ARG A 24 14.39 -2.42 36.22
C ARG A 24 14.29 -3.12 34.87
N ALA A 25 15.39 -3.19 34.12
CA ALA A 25 15.44 -3.86 32.81
C ALA A 25 14.99 -5.33 32.89
N HIS A 26 15.30 -6.02 33.99
CA HIS A 26 14.96 -7.43 34.17
C HIS A 26 13.44 -7.66 34.31
N GLU A 27 12.75 -6.86 35.13
CA GLU A 27 11.29 -6.90 35.31
C GLU A 27 10.55 -6.60 33.99
N ALA A 28 11.06 -5.64 33.21
CA ALA A 28 10.51 -5.29 31.90
C ALA A 28 10.65 -6.44 30.88
N LEU A 29 11.78 -7.15 30.88
CA LEU A 29 12.01 -8.30 30.02
C LEU A 29 11.18 -9.51 30.44
N GLU A 30 11.06 -9.77 31.74
CA GLU A 30 10.22 -10.86 32.28
C GLU A 30 8.74 -10.66 31.94
N SER A 31 8.22 -9.45 32.15
CA SER A 31 6.82 -9.12 31.81
C SER A 31 6.54 -9.24 30.30
N GLY A 32 7.48 -8.85 29.44
CA GLY A 32 7.36 -9.03 28.00
C GLY A 32 7.43 -10.49 27.56
N THR A 33 8.25 -11.30 28.22
CA THR A 33 8.36 -12.73 27.94
C THR A 33 7.09 -13.48 28.33
N VAL A 34 6.45 -13.09 29.44
CA VAL A 34 5.14 -13.64 29.84
C VAL A 34 4.05 -13.37 28.79
N LEU A 35 4.07 -12.22 28.12
CA LEU A 35 3.12 -11.91 27.06
C LEU A 35 3.32 -12.80 25.82
N LEU A 36 4.57 -13.07 25.44
CA LEU A 36 4.88 -13.99 24.34
C LEU A 36 4.42 -15.42 24.65
N VAL A 37 4.66 -15.91 25.86
CA VAL A 37 4.20 -17.24 26.29
C VAL A 37 2.68 -17.29 26.31
N ARG A 38 2.01 -16.24 26.79
CA ARG A 38 0.55 -16.16 26.82
C ARG A 38 -0.06 -16.24 25.41
N ASP A 39 0.51 -15.53 24.45
CA ASP A 39 -0.02 -15.51 23.08
C ASP A 39 0.22 -16.84 22.36
N VAL A 40 1.37 -17.49 22.56
CA VAL A 40 1.63 -18.85 22.05
C VAL A 40 0.67 -19.87 22.66
N VAL A 41 0.42 -19.81 23.98
CA VAL A 41 -0.53 -20.68 24.66
C VAL A 41 -1.96 -20.42 24.17
N ARG A 42 -2.35 -19.16 23.96
CA ARG A 42 -3.67 -18.81 23.41
C ARG A 42 -3.86 -19.36 21.99
N ASP A 43 -2.86 -19.23 21.13
CA ASP A 43 -2.93 -19.76 19.76
C ASP A 43 -2.90 -21.29 19.73
N TYR A 44 -2.15 -21.92 20.63
CA TYR A 44 -2.18 -23.36 20.83
C TYR A 44 -3.57 -23.84 21.27
N LEU A 45 -4.17 -23.19 22.27
CA LEU A 45 -5.52 -23.49 22.74
C LEU A 45 -6.57 -23.27 21.65
N ARG A 46 -6.45 -22.23 20.83
CA ARG A 46 -7.34 -21.99 19.68
C ARG A 46 -7.25 -23.09 18.62
N ARG A 47 -6.07 -23.69 18.43
CA ARG A 47 -5.84 -24.74 17.42
C ARG A 47 -6.26 -26.12 17.91
N GLU A 48 -5.97 -26.45 19.16
CA GLU A 48 -6.24 -27.77 19.75
C GLU A 48 -7.65 -27.89 20.33
N HIS A 49 -8.23 -26.78 20.79
CA HIS A 49 -9.56 -26.74 21.36
C HIS A 49 -10.39 -25.69 20.61
N SER A 50 -10.99 -26.09 19.48
CA SER A 50 -12.17 -25.37 18.98
C SER A 50 -13.26 -25.45 20.04
N PRO A 51 -13.62 -24.34 20.73
CA PRO A 51 -14.65 -24.40 21.75
C PRO A 51 -15.99 -24.74 21.11
N VAL A 52 -16.80 -25.55 21.79
CA VAL A 52 -18.19 -25.91 21.41
C VAL A 52 -19.09 -24.67 21.27
N PHE A 53 -18.61 -23.50 21.71
CA PHE A 53 -19.27 -22.20 21.66
C PHE A 53 -18.85 -21.33 20.47
N MET A 54 -18.12 -21.86 19.48
CA MET A 54 -17.88 -21.12 18.23
C MET A 54 -19.16 -21.06 17.41
N ILE A 55 -19.74 -19.87 17.38
CA ILE A 55 -20.89 -19.53 16.54
C ILE A 55 -20.33 -18.96 15.24
N SER A 56 -20.94 -19.31 14.10
CA SER A 56 -20.50 -18.80 12.80
C SER A 56 -20.81 -17.30 12.73
N LEU A 57 -19.89 -16.52 12.16
CA LEU A 57 -20.11 -15.07 11.97
C LEU A 57 -21.30 -14.79 11.04
N ASN A 58 -21.58 -15.72 10.12
CA ASN A 58 -22.75 -15.67 9.24
C ASN A 58 -24.06 -16.10 9.93
N ASP A 59 -24.02 -16.53 11.19
CA ASP A 59 -25.24 -16.88 11.91
C ASP A 59 -26.04 -15.62 12.25
N ALA A 60 -27.36 -15.75 12.33
CA ALA A 60 -28.23 -14.64 12.67
C ALA A 60 -27.94 -14.11 14.08
N ALA A 61 -27.80 -12.79 14.21
CA ALA A 61 -27.42 -12.18 15.47
C ALA A 61 -28.47 -12.31 16.59
N THR A 62 -29.75 -12.35 16.20
CA THR A 62 -30.88 -12.69 17.09
C THR A 62 -31.93 -13.48 16.32
N PRO A 63 -32.81 -14.25 16.97
CA PRO A 63 -33.83 -15.06 16.30
C PRO A 63 -34.80 -14.28 15.40
N ASN A 64 -34.92 -12.97 15.60
CA ASN A 64 -35.77 -12.05 14.82
C ASN A 64 -34.96 -11.02 14.04
N ALA A 65 -33.66 -11.24 13.85
CA ALA A 65 -32.84 -10.34 13.05
C ALA A 65 -33.26 -10.45 11.57
N ASN A 66 -33.67 -9.33 10.96
CA ASN A 66 -34.03 -9.22 9.55
C ASN A 66 -32.80 -9.41 8.62
N GLY A 67 -32.19 -10.59 8.64
CA GLY A 67 -30.98 -10.90 7.86
C GLY A 67 -29.68 -10.34 8.43
N LEU A 68 -29.70 -9.81 9.65
CA LEU A 68 -28.52 -9.25 10.31
C LEU A 68 -27.71 -10.37 10.97
N THR A 69 -26.46 -10.51 10.57
CA THR A 69 -25.54 -11.56 11.01
C THR A 69 -24.71 -11.12 12.22
N ILE A 70 -24.08 -12.06 12.91
CA ILE A 70 -23.18 -11.76 14.02
C ILE A 70 -21.99 -10.91 13.54
N GLU A 71 -21.51 -11.10 12.30
CA GLU A 71 -20.48 -10.28 11.67
C GLU A 71 -20.85 -8.80 11.64
N ASP A 72 -22.11 -8.48 11.31
CA ASP A 72 -22.61 -7.11 11.22
C ASP A 72 -22.66 -6.38 12.59
N LEU A 73 -22.62 -7.14 13.68
CA LEU A 73 -22.59 -6.61 15.05
C LEU A 73 -21.19 -6.52 15.64
N LEU A 74 -20.19 -7.13 14.99
CA LEU A 74 -18.82 -6.99 15.45
C LEU A 74 -18.29 -5.60 15.10
N PRO A 75 -17.52 -4.96 15.99
CA PRO A 75 -16.78 -3.77 15.61
C PRO A 75 -15.85 -4.13 14.46
N CYS A 76 -16.18 -3.65 13.26
CA CYS A 76 -15.28 -3.73 12.12
C CYS A 76 -14.12 -2.76 12.38
N ASP A 77 -12.88 -3.22 12.21
CA ASP A 77 -11.69 -2.33 12.27
C ASP A 77 -11.68 -1.30 11.13
N SER A 78 -12.61 -1.38 10.17
CA SER A 78 -12.80 -0.37 9.14
C SER A 78 -13.98 0.55 9.43
N ASP A 79 -13.67 1.84 9.54
CA ASP A 79 -14.66 2.93 9.57
C ASP A 79 -15.28 3.06 8.15
N PRO A 80 -16.58 2.75 7.98
CA PRO A 80 -17.23 2.83 6.67
C PRO A 80 -17.18 4.24 6.05
N SER A 81 -17.13 5.28 6.90
CA SER A 81 -16.97 6.67 6.44
C SER A 81 -15.59 6.88 5.82
N ALA A 82 -14.54 6.36 6.45
CA ALA A 82 -13.17 6.45 5.93
C ALA A 82 -13.01 5.69 4.62
N GLU A 83 -13.64 4.51 4.49
CA GLU A 83 -13.65 3.77 3.23
C GLU A 83 -14.38 4.51 2.11
N ALA A 84 -15.55 5.11 2.40
CA ALA A 84 -16.28 5.90 1.43
C ALA A 84 -15.45 7.10 0.93
N SER A 85 -14.81 7.83 1.84
CA SER A 85 -13.92 8.94 1.48
C SER A 85 -12.71 8.48 0.65
N MET A 86 -12.16 7.29 0.90
CA MET A 86 -11.09 6.72 0.06
C MET A 86 -11.56 6.40 -1.34
N ARG A 87 -12.73 5.77 -1.49
CA ARG A 87 -13.28 5.47 -2.82
C ARG A 87 -13.54 6.74 -3.62
N GLU A 88 -14.02 7.81 -2.98
CA GLU A 88 -14.23 9.11 -3.64
C GLU A 88 -12.90 9.72 -4.13
N LEU A 89 -11.86 9.66 -3.30
CA LEU A 89 -10.53 10.16 -3.66
C LEU A 89 -9.87 9.32 -4.76
N GLU A 90 -10.06 8.00 -4.76
CA GLU A 90 -9.60 7.10 -5.82
C GLU A 90 -10.29 7.41 -7.16
N GLN A 91 -11.61 7.56 -7.18
CA GLN A 91 -12.35 7.95 -8.40
C GLN A 91 -11.94 9.34 -8.90
N LEU A 92 -11.65 10.27 -7.99
CA LEU A 92 -11.15 11.59 -8.36
C LEU A 92 -9.74 11.50 -8.95
N ALA A 93 -8.86 10.70 -8.34
CA ALA A 93 -7.51 10.42 -8.83
C ALA A 93 -7.53 9.80 -10.23
N GLU A 94 -8.37 8.80 -10.48
CA GLU A 94 -8.52 8.16 -11.79
C GLU A 94 -8.93 9.16 -12.88
N ARG A 95 -9.89 10.05 -12.58
CA ARG A 95 -10.32 11.10 -13.52
C ARG A 95 -9.19 12.05 -13.89
N HIS A 96 -8.36 12.45 -12.93
CA HIS A 96 -7.19 13.29 -13.23
C HIS A 96 -6.12 12.52 -14.00
N ALA A 97 -5.86 11.26 -13.63
CA ALA A 97 -4.91 10.40 -14.32
C ALA A 97 -5.25 10.21 -15.80
N GLN A 98 -6.52 9.94 -16.13
CA GLN A 98 -6.99 9.83 -17.51
C GLN A 98 -6.72 11.10 -18.32
N ARG A 99 -6.96 12.27 -17.73
CA ARG A 99 -6.67 13.56 -18.38
C ARG A 99 -5.18 13.72 -18.67
N TRP A 100 -4.31 13.46 -17.68
CA TRP A 100 -2.87 13.66 -17.86
C TRP A 100 -2.21 12.63 -18.76
N ALA A 101 -2.74 11.41 -18.86
CA ALA A 101 -2.15 10.35 -19.69
C ALA A 101 -1.94 10.80 -21.15
N GLY A 102 -2.88 11.58 -21.69
CA GLY A 102 -2.78 12.15 -23.04
C GLY A 102 -1.71 13.24 -23.18
N GLU A 103 -1.40 13.94 -22.09
CA GLU A 103 -0.44 15.06 -22.06
C GLU A 103 0.99 14.60 -21.74
N LEU A 104 1.17 13.36 -21.27
CA LEU A 104 2.48 12.84 -20.90
C LEU A 104 3.42 12.71 -22.11
N GLY A 105 4.60 13.32 -21.97
CA GLY A 105 5.69 13.14 -22.93
C GLY A 105 6.31 11.74 -22.84
N HIS A 106 7.01 11.32 -23.90
CA HIS A 106 7.69 10.01 -23.98
C HIS A 106 8.54 9.69 -22.74
N ARG A 107 9.38 10.64 -22.32
CA ARG A 107 10.29 10.47 -21.17
C ARG A 107 9.54 10.29 -19.85
N GLU A 108 8.42 10.99 -19.68
CA GLU A 108 7.58 10.88 -18.48
C GLU A 108 6.93 9.50 -18.43
N ARG A 109 6.42 9.01 -19.58
CA ARG A 109 5.84 7.66 -19.71
C ARG A 109 6.87 6.56 -19.40
N VAL A 110 8.07 6.64 -19.98
CA VAL A 110 9.15 5.68 -19.70
C VAL A 110 9.54 5.69 -18.22
N ALA A 111 9.62 6.86 -17.60
CA ALA A 111 9.97 6.97 -16.19
C ALA A 111 8.90 6.35 -15.27
N LEU A 112 7.62 6.61 -15.53
CA LEU A 112 6.51 5.99 -14.78
C LEU A 112 6.50 4.47 -14.97
N LEU A 113 6.62 4.00 -16.20
CA LEU A 113 6.63 2.57 -16.51
C LEU A 113 7.78 1.85 -15.81
N ALA A 114 9.00 2.41 -15.87
CA ALA A 114 10.15 1.82 -15.20
C ALA A 114 9.94 1.72 -13.68
N ARG A 115 9.32 2.73 -13.06
CA ARG A 115 9.00 2.72 -11.62
C ARG A 115 7.95 1.67 -11.26
N GLU A 116 6.88 1.58 -12.04
CA GLU A 116 5.83 0.58 -11.87
C GLU A 116 6.39 -0.85 -11.97
N MET A 117 7.35 -1.06 -12.86
CA MET A 117 8.04 -2.34 -13.06
C MET A 117 9.16 -2.62 -12.04
N GLY A 118 9.40 -1.73 -11.08
CA GLY A 118 10.50 -1.86 -10.13
C GLY A 118 11.90 -1.77 -10.75
N LEU A 119 12.02 -1.22 -11.96
CA LEU A 119 13.29 -1.01 -12.64
C LEU A 119 13.95 0.29 -12.19
N SER A 120 15.27 0.24 -12.06
CA SER A 120 16.06 1.46 -11.83
C SER A 120 16.02 2.35 -13.08
N LEU A 121 15.85 3.67 -12.90
CA LEU A 121 15.98 4.64 -14.00
C LEU A 121 17.39 4.71 -14.58
N ALA A 122 18.37 4.12 -13.90
CA ALA A 122 19.74 3.95 -14.39
C ALA A 122 19.95 2.67 -15.21
N HIS A 123 18.91 1.85 -15.41
CA HIS A 123 19.03 0.61 -16.16
C HIS A 123 19.32 0.91 -17.65
N PRO A 124 20.28 0.21 -18.28
CA PRO A 124 20.66 0.49 -19.67
C PRO A 124 19.49 0.47 -20.66
N GLU A 125 18.57 -0.49 -20.51
CA GLU A 125 17.37 -0.58 -21.35
C GLU A 125 16.40 0.58 -21.13
N VAL A 126 16.29 1.10 -19.89
CA VAL A 126 15.45 2.26 -19.59
C VAL A 126 16.02 3.52 -20.24
N GLU A 127 17.34 3.73 -20.17
CA GLU A 127 18.00 4.86 -20.85
C GLU A 127 17.88 4.75 -22.38
N ARG A 128 17.99 3.54 -22.93
CA ARG A 128 17.85 3.29 -24.37
C ARG A 128 16.43 3.56 -24.86
N THR A 129 15.42 3.03 -24.17
CA THR A 129 14.00 3.26 -24.52
C THR A 129 13.62 4.73 -24.37
N ALA A 130 14.15 5.42 -23.36
CA ALA A 130 13.94 6.86 -23.18
C ALA A 130 14.70 7.75 -24.17
N GLY A 131 15.76 7.22 -24.80
CA GLY A 131 16.70 7.99 -25.62
C GLY A 131 17.47 9.05 -24.82
N CYS A 132 17.62 8.90 -23.51
CA CYS A 132 18.34 9.86 -22.66
C CYS A 132 18.89 9.23 -21.38
N ARG A 133 19.86 9.91 -20.75
CA ARG A 133 20.49 9.45 -19.50
C ARG A 133 19.54 9.58 -18.31
N LYS A 134 19.80 8.78 -17.27
CA LYS A 134 19.04 8.76 -16.01
C LYS A 134 18.82 10.12 -15.36
N SER A 135 19.75 11.06 -15.50
CA SER A 135 19.62 12.40 -14.89
C SER A 135 18.44 13.16 -15.50
N VAL A 136 18.29 13.08 -16.82
CA VAL A 136 17.19 13.71 -17.56
C VAL A 136 15.87 13.02 -17.25
N LEU A 137 15.87 11.68 -17.13
CA LEU A 137 14.68 10.92 -16.73
C LEU A 137 14.22 11.24 -15.31
N ASN A 138 15.16 11.32 -14.35
CA ASN A 138 14.83 11.69 -12.97
C ASN A 138 14.27 13.12 -12.90
N ASP A 139 14.84 14.06 -13.66
CA ASP A 139 14.34 15.43 -13.74
C ASP A 139 12.93 15.47 -14.37
N ALA A 140 12.68 14.72 -15.44
CA ALA A 140 11.36 14.60 -16.06
C ALA A 140 10.32 14.02 -15.08
N HIS A 141 10.68 12.96 -14.35
CA HIS A 141 9.79 12.36 -13.34
C HIS A 141 9.49 13.33 -12.20
N ARG A 142 10.51 14.00 -11.66
CA ARG A 142 10.32 15.03 -10.62
C ARG A 142 9.40 16.14 -11.08
N LYS A 143 9.64 16.69 -12.28
CA LYS A 143 8.80 17.75 -12.87
C LYS A 143 7.36 17.30 -13.07
N LEU A 144 7.14 16.04 -13.45
CA LEU A 144 5.80 15.46 -13.51
C LEU A 144 5.13 15.47 -12.14
N CYS A 145 5.79 14.97 -11.10
CA CYS A 145 5.24 14.96 -9.74
C CYS A 145 4.91 16.38 -9.25
N GLU A 146 5.80 17.34 -9.47
CA GLU A 146 5.59 18.76 -9.14
C GLU A 146 4.40 19.35 -9.91
N ARG A 147 4.29 19.04 -11.20
CA ARG A 147 3.18 19.47 -12.06
C ARG A 147 1.85 18.94 -11.54
N VAL A 148 1.77 17.63 -11.27
CA VAL A 148 0.56 16.98 -10.71
C VAL A 148 0.17 17.59 -9.37
N ALA A 149 1.11 17.72 -8.44
CA ALA A 149 0.85 18.30 -7.12
C ALA A 149 0.38 19.76 -7.21
N THR A 150 1.00 20.56 -8.08
CA THR A 150 0.64 21.97 -8.29
C THR A 150 -0.76 22.10 -8.92
N ASP A 151 -1.08 21.25 -9.90
CA ASP A 151 -2.39 21.25 -10.55
C ASP A 151 -3.51 20.85 -9.58
N LEU A 152 -3.29 19.80 -8.77
CA LEU A 152 -4.25 19.37 -7.76
C LEU A 152 -4.46 20.44 -6.70
N LYS A 153 -3.37 21.06 -6.22
CA LYS A 153 -3.46 22.16 -5.25
C LYS A 153 -4.29 23.34 -5.79
N LYS A 154 -4.15 23.67 -7.08
CA LYS A 154 -4.94 24.75 -7.71
C LYS A 154 -6.41 24.39 -7.88
N LYS A 155 -6.72 23.14 -8.25
CA LYS A 155 -8.10 22.69 -8.49
C LYS A 155 -8.88 22.46 -7.19
N HIS A 156 -8.16 22.13 -6.12
CA HIS A 156 -8.72 21.73 -4.83
C HIS A 156 -8.14 22.58 -3.71
N GLU A 157 -8.16 23.91 -3.89
CA GLU A 157 -7.54 24.86 -2.94
C GLU A 157 -8.21 24.84 -1.55
N ASN A 158 -9.46 24.40 -1.48
CA ASN A 158 -10.25 24.31 -0.24
C ASN A 158 -10.06 22.98 0.52
N GLU A 159 -9.35 22.01 -0.06
CA GLU A 159 -9.15 20.71 0.56
C GLU A 159 -8.03 20.74 1.61
N ASP A 160 -8.14 19.88 2.61
CA ASP A 160 -7.08 19.74 3.61
C ASP A 160 -5.76 19.25 2.99
N ARG A 161 -4.64 19.65 3.60
CA ARG A 161 -3.29 19.27 3.16
C ARG A 161 -3.11 17.76 3.11
N GLN A 162 -3.67 17.01 4.07
CA GLN A 162 -3.56 15.56 4.08
C GLN A 162 -4.37 14.93 2.93
N ALA A 163 -5.58 15.43 2.68
CA ALA A 163 -6.41 14.99 1.55
C ALA A 163 -5.70 15.24 0.20
N LEU A 164 -5.09 16.42 0.03
CA LEU A 164 -4.30 16.75 -1.17
C LEU A 164 -3.08 15.83 -1.36
N GLN A 165 -2.40 15.45 -0.27
CA GLN A 165 -1.28 14.51 -0.33
C GLN A 165 -1.75 13.12 -0.77
N ILE A 166 -2.81 12.60 -0.15
CA ILE A 166 -3.40 11.30 -0.52
C ILE A 166 -3.84 11.32 -1.98
N LEU A 167 -4.55 12.37 -2.40
CA LEU A 167 -5.01 12.52 -3.77
C LEU A 167 -3.84 12.57 -4.77
N THR A 168 -2.76 13.26 -4.43
CA THR A 168 -1.56 13.33 -5.29
C THR A 168 -0.91 11.96 -5.46
N ILE A 169 -0.76 11.20 -4.36
CA ILE A 169 -0.21 9.85 -4.39
C ILE A 169 -1.11 8.94 -5.24
N ARG A 170 -2.41 8.92 -4.95
CA ARG A 170 -3.38 8.10 -5.68
C ARG A 170 -3.44 8.46 -7.16
N ALA A 171 -3.35 9.74 -7.51
CA ALA A 171 -3.38 10.14 -8.91
C ALA A 171 -2.10 9.72 -9.66
N LEU A 172 -0.93 9.74 -9.02
CA LEU A 172 0.31 9.23 -9.60
C LEU A 172 0.30 7.70 -9.74
N GLU A 173 -0.27 6.98 -8.77
CA GLU A 173 -0.47 5.52 -8.83
C GLU A 173 -1.43 5.13 -9.95
N ALA A 174 -2.59 5.80 -10.03
CA ALA A 174 -3.56 5.61 -11.10
C ALA A 174 -2.94 5.90 -12.48
N LEU A 175 -2.14 6.96 -12.59
CA LEU A 175 -1.43 7.32 -13.81
C LEU A 175 -0.39 6.26 -14.20
N SER A 176 0.39 5.75 -13.24
CA SER A 176 1.38 4.70 -13.48
C SER A 176 0.71 3.40 -13.95
N THR A 177 -0.38 3.01 -13.29
CA THR A 177 -1.19 1.84 -13.65
C THR A 177 -1.77 1.98 -15.06
N LEU A 178 -2.32 3.15 -15.39
CA LEU A 178 -2.91 3.42 -16.69
C LEU A 178 -1.86 3.35 -17.82
N ILE A 179 -0.69 3.96 -17.62
CA ILE A 179 0.41 3.92 -18.60
C ILE A 179 0.97 2.51 -18.74
N ALA A 180 1.11 1.75 -17.65
CA ALA A 180 1.52 0.35 -17.72
C ALA A 180 0.51 -0.51 -18.48
N GLY A 181 -0.79 -0.26 -18.32
CA GLY A 181 -1.84 -0.89 -19.10
C GLY A 181 -1.72 -0.59 -20.61
N GLN A 182 -1.50 0.68 -20.97
CA GLN A 182 -1.32 1.11 -22.36
C GLN A 182 -0.03 0.57 -22.99
N ALA A 183 1.06 0.51 -22.22
CA ALA A 183 2.36 0.02 -22.66
C ALA A 183 2.33 -1.45 -23.11
N ARG A 184 1.33 -2.23 -22.68
CA ARG A 184 1.13 -3.61 -23.16
C ARG A 184 0.86 -3.67 -24.67
N LEU A 185 0.30 -2.61 -25.24
CA LEU A 185 -0.10 -2.53 -26.65
C LEU A 185 0.97 -1.86 -27.53
N ASP A 186 1.93 -1.16 -26.93
CA ASP A 186 2.91 -0.36 -27.67
C ASP A 186 4.26 -1.11 -27.75
N PRO A 187 4.74 -1.43 -28.97
CA PRO A 187 5.97 -2.18 -29.18
C PRO A 187 7.22 -1.47 -28.62
N ALA A 188 7.19 -0.14 -28.46
CA ALA A 188 8.31 0.62 -27.91
C ALA A 188 8.64 0.25 -26.46
N TYR A 189 7.67 -0.31 -25.70
CA TYR A 189 7.84 -0.66 -24.30
C TYR A 189 7.99 -2.17 -24.04
N GLN A 190 7.85 -3.01 -25.06
CA GLN A 190 8.00 -4.46 -24.90
C GLN A 190 9.42 -4.87 -24.48
N THR A 191 10.42 -4.10 -24.91
CA THR A 191 11.82 -4.30 -24.52
C THR A 191 12.01 -4.17 -23.00
N LEU A 192 11.36 -3.19 -22.37
CA LEU A 192 11.42 -3.00 -20.92
C LEU A 192 10.75 -4.14 -20.15
N ARG A 193 9.74 -4.76 -20.75
CA ARG A 193 9.04 -5.89 -20.16
C ARG A 193 9.84 -7.18 -20.20
N ALA A 194 10.49 -7.46 -21.32
CA ALA A 194 11.40 -8.61 -21.45
C ALA A 194 12.47 -8.61 -20.34
N VAL A 195 13.02 -7.44 -19.99
CA VAL A 195 14.01 -7.28 -18.92
C VAL A 195 13.50 -7.69 -17.54
N VAL A 196 12.21 -7.49 -17.26
CA VAL A 196 11.60 -7.89 -15.98
C VAL A 196 11.34 -9.39 -15.94
N GLU A 197 10.94 -9.98 -17.07
CA GLU A 197 10.65 -11.41 -17.19
C GLU A 197 11.91 -12.29 -17.17
N GLU A 198 13.09 -11.71 -17.45
CA GLU A 198 14.40 -12.39 -17.39
C GLU A 198 15.06 -12.41 -15.98
N ARG A 199 14.43 -11.81 -14.96
CA ARG A 199 14.94 -11.76 -13.58
C ARG A 199 14.37 -12.85 -12.68
#